data_AF-D2SNP1-F1
#
_entry.id   AF-D2SNP1-F1
#
_cell.length_a   1.000
_cell.length_b   1.000
_cell.length_c   1.000
_cell.angle_alpha   90.00
_cell.angle_beta   90.00
_cell.angle_gamma   90.00
#
_symmetry.space_group_name_H-M   'P 1'
#
loop_
_entity.id
_entity.type
_entity.pdbx_description
1 polymer ?
#
loop_
_entity_poly.entity_id
_entity_poly.type
_entity_poly.pdbx_seq_one_letter_code
_entity_poly.pdbx_strand_id
1 'polypeptide(L)'
;IADAIAKGIVTREQVFVTTKLWNDKHARNEVVPALKESLTRLGLAYVDLYLIHFPIATKSDGSYLDIDYLDTWKGMVEAKQLGLVRSIGVSNFNASQIDRI
;
A
#
# COMPACT_ATOMS: atom_id res chain seq x y z
N ILE A 1 4.73 -12.72 -10.20
CA ILE A 1 3.41 -12.38 -10.79
C ILE A 1 3.56 -12.00 -12.25
N ALA A 2 4.34 -10.96 -12.59
CA ALA A 2 4.58 -10.57 -13.98
C ALA A 2 5.06 -11.72 -14.89
N ASP A 3 5.96 -12.58 -14.41
CA ASP A 3 6.42 -13.76 -15.18
C ASP A 3 5.29 -14.74 -15.55
N ALA A 4 4.36 -15.01 -14.62
CA ALA A 4 3.21 -15.88 -14.90
C ALA A 4 2.24 -15.26 -15.91
N ILE A 5 2.08 -13.93 -15.87
CA ILE A 5 1.27 -13.18 -16.84
C ILE A 5 1.97 -13.19 -18.21
N ALA A 6 3.28 -12.92 -18.26
CA ALA A 6 4.06 -12.91 -19.49
C ALA A 6 4.10 -14.28 -20.20
N LYS A 7 4.09 -15.37 -19.43
CA LYS A 7 3.99 -16.75 -19.95
C LYS A 7 2.57 -17.14 -20.38
N GLY A 8 1.57 -16.28 -20.19
CA GLY A 8 0.17 -16.56 -20.53
C GLY A 8 -0.51 -17.61 -19.64
N ILE A 9 0.05 -17.89 -18.45
CA ILE A 9 -0.54 -18.86 -17.50
C ILE A 9 -1.85 -18.29 -16.92
N VAL A 10 -1.88 -16.99 -16.68
CA VAL A 10 -3.03 -16.22 -16.20
C VAL A 10 -3.03 -14.83 -16.84
N THR A 11 -4.20 -14.24 -17.01
CA THR A 11 -4.36 -12.81 -17.33
C THR A 11 -4.27 -11.96 -16.06
N ARG A 12 -4.05 -10.64 -16.19
CA ARG A 12 -3.95 -9.74 -15.04
C ARG A 12 -5.24 -9.75 -14.21
N GLU A 13 -6.39 -9.84 -14.86
CA GLU A 13 -7.72 -9.74 -14.28
C GLU A 13 -8.12 -11.02 -13.52
N GLN A 14 -7.46 -12.14 -13.79
CA GLN A 14 -7.69 -13.43 -13.11
C GLN A 14 -7.00 -13.54 -11.75
N VAL A 15 -6.11 -12.59 -11.40
CA VAL A 15 -5.35 -12.63 -10.15
C VAL A 15 -5.66 -11.41 -9.29
N PHE A 16 -5.88 -11.65 -8.00
CA PHE A 16 -6.01 -10.60 -7.00
C PHE A 16 -4.68 -10.39 -6.29
N VAL A 17 -4.07 -9.23 -6.48
CA VAL A 17 -2.75 -8.90 -5.93
C VAL A 17 -2.90 -7.92 -4.77
N THR A 18 -2.39 -8.32 -3.60
CA THR A 18 -2.28 -7.45 -2.42
C THR A 18 -0.82 -7.10 -2.16
N THR A 19 -0.54 -5.83 -1.86
CA THR A 19 0.75 -5.41 -1.30
C THR A 19 0.53 -4.46 -0.12
N LYS A 20 1.59 -4.08 0.59
CA LYS A 20 1.49 -3.30 1.84
C LYS A 20 2.50 -2.14 1.87
N LEU A 21 2.08 -1.00 2.40
CA LEU A 21 2.93 0.14 2.71
C LEU A 21 3.76 -0.18 3.95
N TRP A 22 5.08 -0.11 3.85
CA TRP A 22 5.97 -0.36 4.98
C TRP A 22 6.04 0.84 5.94
N ASN A 23 6.49 0.57 7.17
CA ASN A 23 6.42 1.52 8.28
C ASN A 23 7.31 2.76 8.09
N ASP A 24 8.29 2.70 7.18
CA ASP A 24 9.20 3.81 6.84
C ASP A 24 8.71 4.73 5.72
N LYS A 25 7.43 4.59 5.34
CA LYS A 25 6.77 5.37 4.27
C LYS A 25 5.43 5.96 4.69
N HIS A 26 5.26 6.25 5.99
CA HIS A 26 4.01 6.75 6.54
C HIS A 26 3.71 8.22 6.19
N ALA A 27 4.71 9.02 5.83
CA ALA A 27 4.46 10.40 5.43
C ALA A 27 3.53 10.43 4.20
N ARG A 28 2.50 11.29 4.23
CA ARG A 28 1.46 11.33 3.19
C ARG A 28 2.03 11.38 1.75
N ASN A 29 3.06 12.20 1.54
CA ASN A 29 3.71 12.38 0.24
C ASN A 29 4.62 11.20 -0.17
N GLU A 30 4.91 10.26 0.73
CA GLU A 30 5.69 9.05 0.43
C GLU A 30 4.83 7.85 0.02
N VAL A 31 3.53 7.85 0.36
CA VAL A 31 2.63 6.72 0.10
C VAL A 31 2.54 6.37 -1.39
N VAL A 32 2.26 7.36 -2.25
CA VAL A 32 2.15 7.15 -3.70
C VAL A 32 3.49 6.72 -4.32
N PRO A 33 4.63 7.38 -4.02
CA PRO A 33 5.95 6.90 -4.44
C PRO A 33 6.24 5.45 -4.02
N ALA A 34 5.94 5.07 -2.78
CA ALA A 34 6.17 3.72 -2.27
C ALA A 34 5.31 2.67 -2.99
N LEU A 35 4.06 3.01 -3.32
CA LEU A 35 3.22 2.14 -4.14
C LEU A 35 3.76 2.01 -5.56
N LYS A 36 4.19 3.10 -6.20
CA LYS A 36 4.79 3.07 -7.55
C LYS A 36 6.06 2.21 -7.60
N GLU A 37 6.87 2.25 -6.55
CA GLU A 37 8.02 1.35 -6.41
C GLU A 37 7.58 -0.11 -6.32
N SER A 38 6.58 -0.41 -5.49
CA SER A 38 6.00 -1.75 -5.39
C SER A 38 5.46 -2.24 -6.74
N LEU A 39 4.74 -1.39 -7.47
CA LEU A 39 4.21 -1.70 -8.80
C LEU A 39 5.31 -2.01 -9.80
N THR A 40 6.40 -1.23 -9.79
CA THR A 40 7.59 -1.47 -10.61
C THR A 40 8.21 -2.83 -10.31
N ARG A 41 8.43 -3.14 -9.02
CA ARG A 41 8.99 -4.43 -8.58
C ARG A 41 8.09 -5.62 -8.94
N LEU A 42 6.78 -5.43 -8.88
CA LEU A 42 5.79 -6.45 -9.21
C LEU A 42 5.56 -6.60 -10.73
N GLY A 43 5.99 -5.62 -11.53
CA GLY A 43 5.71 -5.53 -12.96
C GLY A 43 4.23 -5.33 -13.27
N LEU A 44 3.54 -4.51 -12.47
CA LEU A 44 2.09 -4.29 -12.56
C LEU A 44 1.76 -2.81 -12.73
N ALA A 45 0.70 -2.50 -13.46
CA ALA A 45 0.16 -1.14 -13.55
C ALA A 45 -0.69 -0.76 -12.31
N TYR A 46 -1.30 -1.75 -11.65
CA TYR A 46 -2.11 -1.57 -10.45
C TYR A 46 -2.10 -2.82 -9.56
N VAL A 47 -2.43 -2.65 -8.28
CA VAL A 47 -2.76 -3.74 -7.35
C VAL A 47 -4.23 -3.70 -6.96
N ASP A 48 -4.77 -4.85 -6.56
CA ASP A 48 -6.18 -4.95 -6.20
C ASP A 48 -6.42 -4.43 -4.77
N LEU A 49 -5.47 -4.68 -3.86
CA LEU A 49 -5.52 -4.20 -2.47
C LEU A 49 -4.16 -3.65 -2.02
N TYR A 50 -4.18 -2.45 -1.43
CA TYR A 50 -3.02 -1.86 -0.76
C TYR A 50 -3.32 -1.58 0.71
N LEU A 51 -2.51 -2.11 1.61
CA LEU A 51 -2.72 -2.03 3.05
C LEU A 51 -1.67 -1.16 3.73
N ILE A 52 -2.06 -0.33 4.71
CA ILE A 52 -1.10 0.16 5.71
C ILE A 52 -0.66 -1.06 6.54
N HIS A 53 0.64 -1.37 6.57
CA HIS A 53 1.10 -2.63 7.18
C HIS A 53 0.96 -2.63 8.70
N PHE A 54 1.29 -1.52 9.38
CA PHE A 54 1.08 -1.34 10.81
C PHE A 54 0.65 0.10 11.11
N PRO A 55 -0.08 0.37 12.21
CA PRO A 55 -0.47 1.72 12.62
C PRO A 55 0.70 2.48 13.30
N ILE A 56 1.94 2.29 12.85
CA ILE A 56 3.15 2.82 13.49
C ILE A 56 4.15 3.24 12.42
N ALA A 57 4.51 4.52 12.43
CA ALA A 57 5.56 5.07 11.58
C ALA A 57 6.95 4.84 12.19
N THR A 58 7.91 4.45 11.37
CA THR A 58 9.32 4.27 11.76
C THR A 58 10.25 4.97 10.77
N LYS A 59 11.50 5.19 11.15
CA LYS A 59 12.58 5.43 10.20
C LYS A 59 13.08 4.10 9.64
N SER A 60 14.01 4.18 8.68
CA SER A 60 14.69 3.00 8.12
C SER A 60 15.54 2.23 9.15
N ASP A 61 15.99 2.90 10.22
CA ASP A 61 16.71 2.28 11.34
C ASP A 61 15.78 1.64 12.40
N GLY A 62 14.45 1.73 12.20
CA GLY A 62 13.44 1.19 13.11
C GLY A 62 13.04 2.12 14.26
N SER A 63 13.66 3.30 14.40
CA SER A 63 13.22 4.29 15.39
C SER A 63 11.84 4.85 15.07
N TYR A 64 11.03 5.15 16.09
CA TYR A 64 9.67 5.65 15.88
C TYR A 64 9.64 7.07 15.33
N LEU A 65 8.65 7.33 14.48
CA LEU A 65 8.27 8.66 14.01
C LEU A 65 6.87 9.01 14.55
N ASP A 66 6.69 10.28 14.89
CA ASP A 66 5.39 10.82 15.28
C ASP A 66 4.61 11.25 14.03
N ILE A 67 4.10 10.25 13.30
CA ILE A 67 3.22 10.45 12.15
C ILE A 67 1.94 9.67 12.41
N ASP A 68 0.81 10.36 12.42
CA ASP A 68 -0.49 9.72 12.56
C ASP A 68 -0.84 8.96 11.27
N TYR A 69 -1.31 7.71 11.41
CA TYR A 69 -1.74 6.90 10.28
C TYR A 69 -2.94 7.52 9.54
N LEU A 70 -3.65 8.48 10.13
CA LEU A 70 -4.69 9.25 9.42
C LEU A 70 -4.11 10.10 8.28
N ASP A 71 -2.88 10.62 8.42
CA ASP A 71 -2.20 11.31 7.32
C ASP A 71 -1.71 10.32 6.26
N THR A 72 -1.25 9.15 6.68
CA THR A 72 -0.96 8.04 5.78
C THR A 72 -2.21 7.63 4.99
N TRP A 73 -3.37 7.54 5.64
CA TRP A 73 -4.64 7.19 5.01
C TRP A 73 -5.04 8.17 3.91
N LYS A 74 -4.82 9.48 4.09
CA LYS A 74 -5.02 10.48 3.02
C LYS A 74 -4.18 10.17 1.78
N GLY A 75 -2.94 9.71 1.96
CA GLY A 75 -2.08 9.24 0.86
C GLY A 75 -2.59 7.96 0.21
N MET A 76 -3.18 7.04 0.98
CA MET A 76 -3.82 5.83 0.46
C MET A 76 -5.04 6.18 -0.42
N VAL A 77 -5.86 7.15 0.01
CA VAL A 77 -6.99 7.67 -0.78
C VAL A 77 -6.51 8.27 -2.10
N GLU A 78 -5.44 9.06 -2.08
CA GLU A 78 -4.82 9.63 -3.29
C GLU A 78 -4.34 8.52 -4.24
N ALA A 79 -3.65 7.49 -3.73
CA ALA A 79 -3.22 6.35 -4.53
C ALA A 79 -4.39 5.65 -5.25
N LYS A 80 -5.54 5.53 -4.57
CA LYS A 80 -6.77 4.99 -5.16
C LYS A 80 -7.36 5.91 -6.23
N GLN A 81 -7.41 7.23 -5.97
CA GLN A 81 -7.88 8.22 -6.95
C GLN A 81 -7.03 8.25 -8.22
N LEU A 82 -5.72 8.01 -8.10
CA LEU A 82 -4.80 7.89 -9.22
C LEU A 82 -4.92 6.56 -10.00
N GLY A 83 -5.78 5.63 -9.57
CA GLY A 83 -5.98 4.34 -10.23
C GLY A 83 -4.84 3.34 -10.03
N LEU A 84 -3.89 3.61 -9.13
CA LEU A 84 -2.76 2.72 -8.82
C LEU A 84 -3.18 1.51 -7.98
N VAL A 85 -4.34 1.61 -7.32
CA VAL A 85 -4.92 0.57 -6.50
C VAL A 85 -6.44 0.59 -6.59
N ARG A 86 -7.09 -0.59 -6.61
CA ARG A 86 -8.57 -0.70 -6.64
C ARG A 86 -9.19 -0.51 -5.25
N SER A 87 -8.63 -1.14 -4.23
CA SER A 87 -9.10 -1.09 -2.85
C SER A 87 -7.96 -0.79 -1.88
N ILE A 88 -8.25 -0.02 -0.83
CA ILE A 88 -7.29 0.29 0.24
C ILE A 88 -7.80 -0.27 1.57
N GLY A 89 -6.89 -0.55 2.49
CA GLY A 89 -7.26 -1.05 3.81
C GLY A 89 -6.11 -0.96 4.81
N VAL A 90 -6.26 -1.67 5.92
CA VAL A 90 -5.31 -1.66 7.04
C VAL A 90 -4.98 -3.09 7.48
N SER A 91 -3.80 -3.26 8.09
CA SER A 91 -3.32 -4.50 8.70
C SER A 91 -2.80 -4.19 10.10
N ASN A 92 -3.05 -5.08 11.07
CA ASN A 92 -2.59 -4.91 12.47
C ASN A 92 -3.19 -3.69 13.19
N PHE A 93 -4.38 -3.25 12.80
CA PHE A 93 -5.13 -2.20 13.50
C PHE A 93 -6.10 -2.83 14.50
N ASN A 94 -6.25 -2.22 15.67
CA ASN A 94 -7.29 -2.57 16.63
C ASN A 94 -8.60 -1.81 16.35
N ALA A 95 -9.69 -2.17 17.04
CA ALA A 95 -11.02 -1.57 16.82
C ALA A 95 -11.00 -0.04 16.96
N SER A 96 -10.41 0.49 18.05
CA SER A 96 -10.33 1.94 18.27
C SER A 96 -9.53 2.69 17.19
N GLN A 97 -8.56 2.03 16.57
CA GLN A 97 -7.79 2.62 15.47
C GLN A 97 -8.57 2.60 14.15
N ILE A 98 -9.39 1.56 13.92
CA ILE A 98 -10.27 1.46 12.76
C ILE A 98 -11.38 2.51 12.84
N ASP A 99 -11.97 2.74 14.01
CA ASP A 99 -13.02 3.75 14.22
C ASP A 99 -12.59 5.19 13.88
N ARG A 100 -11.28 5.45 13.79
CA ARG A 100 -10.72 6.76 13.45
C ARG A 100 -10.59 7.00 11.94
N ILE A 101 -10.67 5.96 11.11
CA ILE A 101 -10.48 5.99 9.64
C ILE A 101 -11.81 6.24 8.93
#